data_AF-A0A8T9FNU6-F1
#
_entry.id   AF-A0A8T9FNU6-F1
#
_cell.length_a   1.000
_cell.length_b   1.000
_cell.length_c   1.000
_cell.angle_alpha   90.00
_cell.angle_beta   90.00
_cell.angle_gamma   90.00
#
_symmetry.space_group_name_H-M   'P 1'
#
loop_
_entity.id
_entity.type
_entity.pdbx_description
1 polymer ?
#
loop_
_entity_poly.entity_id
_entity_poly.type
_entity_poly.pdbx_seq_one_letter_code
_entity_poly.pdbx_strand_id
1 'polypeptide(L)'
;MDSFGTIFAWVYKALATWYVAAIVGGLLMFAAERRDRRRDPTDDEVRHAAALYRDYYGADAHKIIGDHMLAASFAPDGCHRRFLKRVSAHLITQLVSDEDRERAIDHQIPFR
;
A
#
# COMPACT_ATOMS: atom_id res chain seq x y z
N MET A 1 18.40 10.90 55.34
CA MET A 1 18.17 10.66 53.91
C MET A 1 16.95 11.47 53.51
N ASP A 2 17.11 12.49 52.67
CA ASP A 2 16.03 13.41 52.32
C ASP A 2 14.98 12.74 51.45
N SER A 3 13.79 12.52 52.04
CA SER A 3 12.63 11.92 51.39
C SER A 3 12.25 12.64 50.08
N PHE A 4 12.47 13.95 50.02
CA PHE A 4 12.29 14.76 48.81
C PHE A 4 13.20 14.33 47.66
N GLY A 5 14.47 14.01 47.94
CA GLY A 5 15.41 13.55 46.91
C GLY A 5 15.04 12.17 46.36
N THR A 6 14.50 11.30 47.21
CA THR A 6 14.00 9.98 46.78
C THR A 6 12.77 10.12 45.88
N ILE A 7 11.79 10.94 46.25
CA ILE A 7 10.57 11.16 45.44
C ILE A 7 10.93 11.74 44.06
N PHE A 8 11.80 12.75 44.01
CA PHE A 8 12.26 13.32 42.73
C PHE A 8 12.99 12.30 41.85
N ALA A 9 13.82 11.43 42.42
CA ALA A 9 14.51 10.38 41.68
C ALA A 9 13.54 9.36 41.06
N TRP A 10 12.46 9.02 41.77
CA TRP A 10 11.41 8.13 41.27
C TRP A 10 10.61 8.78 40.13
N VAL A 11 10.20 10.05 40.30
CA VAL A 11 9.49 10.80 39.27
C VAL A 11 10.32 10.97 38.00
N TYR A 12 11.61 11.29 38.14
CA TYR A 12 12.53 11.42 37.01
C TYR A 12 12.71 10.09 36.26
N LYS A 13 12.89 8.97 36.99
CA LYS A 13 12.97 7.64 36.37
C LYS A 13 11.70 7.29 35.61
N ALA A 14 10.53 7.55 36.20
CA ALA A 14 9.25 7.30 35.55
C ALA A 14 9.11 8.12 34.26
N LEU A 15 9.39 9.42 34.30
CA LEU A 15 9.38 10.27 33.10
C LEU A 15 10.37 9.79 32.04
N ALA A 16 11.62 9.49 32.43
CA ALA A 16 12.63 8.98 31.52
C ALA A 16 12.19 7.67 30.84
N THR A 17 11.59 6.74 31.58
CA THR A 17 11.05 5.50 31.00
C THR A 17 9.92 5.77 30.01
N TRP A 18 9.01 6.71 30.30
CA TRP A 18 7.92 7.07 29.40
C TRP A 18 8.43 7.71 28.10
N TYR A 19 9.39 8.62 28.19
CA TYR A 19 10.01 9.23 27.01
C TYR A 19 10.78 8.20 26.17
N VAL A 20 11.54 7.31 26.81
CA VAL A 20 12.26 6.23 26.11
C VAL A 20 11.27 5.29 25.43
N ALA A 21 10.17 4.91 26.09
CA ALA A 21 9.13 4.08 25.49
C ALA A 21 8.48 4.77 24.27
N ALA A 22 8.22 6.07 24.35
CA ALA A 22 7.67 6.84 23.22
C ALA A 22 8.65 6.91 22.04
N ILE A 23 9.95 7.12 22.30
CA ILE A 23 10.99 7.15 21.27
C ILE A 23 11.15 5.78 20.61
N VAL A 24 11.24 4.71 21.41
CA VAL A 24 11.37 3.34 20.91
C VAL A 24 10.12 2.92 20.14
N GLY A 25 8.93 3.25 20.64
CA GLY A 25 7.66 3.01 19.96
C GLY A 25 7.59 3.73 18.61
N GLY A 26 7.97 5.00 18.56
CA GLY A 26 8.06 5.78 17.32
C GLY A 26 9.06 5.18 16.33
N LEU A 27 10.23 4.72 16.80
CA LEU A 27 11.24 4.09 15.96
C LEU A 27 10.77 2.74 15.39
N LEU A 28 10.10 1.92 16.19
CA LEU A 28 9.54 0.64 15.78
C LEU A 28 8.44 0.82 14.75
N MET A 29 7.54 1.78 14.96
CA MET A 29 6.49 2.12 14.00
C MET A 29 7.09 2.62 12.68
N PHE A 30 8.09 3.49 12.74
CA PHE A 30 8.81 3.95 11.56
C PHE A 30 9.54 2.81 10.82
N ALA A 31 10.15 1.88 11.56
CA ALA A 31 10.82 0.71 10.98
C ALA A 31 9.81 -0.26 10.33
N ALA A 32 8.65 -0.47 10.96
CA ALA A 32 7.56 -1.28 10.42
C ALA A 32 7.00 -0.66 9.14
N GLU A 33 6.68 0.64 9.15
CA GLU A 33 6.23 1.38 7.96
C GLU A 33 7.27 1.33 6.84
N ARG A 34 8.56 1.48 7.15
CA ARG A 34 9.63 1.42 6.15
C ARG A 34 9.80 0.03 5.55
N ARG A 35 9.59 -1.02 6.34
CA ARG A 35 9.60 -2.41 5.87
C ARG A 35 8.41 -2.69 4.97
N ASP A 36 7.22 -2.24 5.36
CA ASP A 36 6.00 -2.43 4.59
C ASP A 36 6.03 -1.66 3.26
N ARG A 37 6.58 -0.44 3.26
CA ARG A 37 6.83 0.36 2.04
C ARG A 37 7.74 -0.32 1.00
N ARG A 38 8.59 -1.26 1.43
CA ARG A 38 9.53 -2.01 0.58
C ARG A 38 9.04 -3.40 0.20
N ARG A 39 7.94 -3.88 0.79
CA ARG A 39 7.37 -5.16 0.41
C ARG A 39 6.66 -4.97 -0.92
N ASP A 40 7.20 -5.60 -1.97
CA ASP A 40 6.45 -5.68 -3.22
C ASP A 40 5.28 -6.66 -3.03
N PRO A 41 4.10 -6.33 -3.58
CA PRO A 41 2.96 -7.20 -3.50
C PRO A 41 3.21 -8.51 -4.25
N THR A 42 2.85 -9.62 -3.63
CA THR A 42 3.05 -10.97 -4.16
C THR A 42 2.03 -11.26 -5.26
N ASP A 43 2.39 -12.05 -6.27
CA ASP A 43 1.48 -12.37 -7.38
C ASP A 43 0.18 -13.07 -6.93
N ASP A 44 0.23 -13.85 -5.84
CA ASP A 44 -0.95 -14.47 -5.25
C ASP A 44 -1.90 -13.46 -4.61
N GLU A 45 -1.35 -12.45 -3.92
CA GLU A 45 -2.13 -11.34 -3.34
C GLU A 45 -2.83 -10.54 -4.46
N VAL A 46 -2.13 -10.32 -5.58
CA VAL A 46 -2.66 -9.63 -6.77
C VAL A 46 -3.79 -10.44 -7.41
N ARG A 47 -3.59 -11.74 -7.62
CA ARG A 47 -4.61 -12.64 -8.20
C ARG A 47 -5.85 -12.74 -7.33
N HIS A 48 -5.66 -12.88 -6.02
CA HIS A 48 -6.78 -12.96 -5.07
C HIS A 48 -7.58 -11.67 -5.04
N ALA A 49 -6.90 -10.51 -5.00
CA ALA A 49 -7.56 -9.21 -5.07
C ALA A 49 -8.30 -9.00 -6.40
N ALA A 50 -7.70 -9.36 -7.53
CA ALA A 50 -8.38 -9.26 -8.82
C ALA A 50 -9.64 -10.12 -8.87
N ALA A 51 -9.60 -11.33 -8.31
CA ALA A 51 -10.78 -12.20 -8.21
C ALA A 51 -11.88 -11.56 -7.35
N LEU A 52 -11.53 -10.98 -6.20
CA LEU A 52 -12.48 -10.26 -5.34
C LEU A 52 -13.09 -9.04 -6.02
N TYR A 53 -12.27 -8.24 -6.73
CA TYR A 53 -12.77 -7.08 -7.48
C TYR A 53 -13.78 -7.50 -8.55
N ARG A 54 -13.52 -8.61 -9.26
CA ARG A 54 -14.46 -9.13 -10.26
C ARG A 54 -15.72 -9.71 -9.63
N ASP A 55 -15.60 -10.42 -8.51
CA ASP A 55 -16.76 -10.98 -7.81
C ASP A 55 -17.69 -9.88 -7.29
N TYR A 56 -17.10 -8.82 -6.73
CA TYR A 56 -17.86 -7.74 -6.10
C TYR A 56 -18.38 -6.68 -7.07
N TYR A 57 -17.59 -6.33 -8.09
CA TYR A 57 -17.90 -5.23 -9.02
C TYR A 57 -18.23 -5.70 -10.43
N GLY A 58 -18.09 -6.99 -10.74
CA GLY A 58 -18.45 -7.57 -12.03
C GLY A 58 -17.76 -6.88 -13.21
N ALA A 59 -18.56 -6.43 -14.17
CA ALA A 59 -18.08 -5.74 -15.37
C ALA A 59 -17.41 -4.39 -15.08
N ASP A 60 -17.79 -3.71 -13.99
CA ASP A 60 -17.29 -2.38 -13.63
C ASP A 60 -15.97 -2.40 -12.86
N ALA A 61 -15.44 -3.59 -12.56
CA ALA A 61 -14.21 -3.78 -11.77
C ALA A 61 -13.03 -2.98 -12.32
N HIS A 62 -12.90 -2.87 -13.65
CA HIS A 62 -11.82 -2.13 -14.31
C HIS A 62 -11.93 -0.60 -14.14
N LYS A 63 -13.14 -0.06 -14.09
CA LYS A 63 -13.39 1.37 -13.88
C LYS A 63 -13.14 1.76 -12.43
N ILE A 64 -13.69 0.97 -11.51
CA ILE A 64 -13.57 1.20 -10.06
C ILE A 64 -12.12 1.07 -9.59
N ILE A 65 -11.36 0.11 -10.11
CA ILE A 65 -9.94 0.02 -9.77
C ILE A 65 -9.13 1.21 -10.31
N GLY A 66 -9.56 1.80 -11.43
CA GLY A 66 -9.00 3.05 -11.95
C GLY A 66 -9.20 4.22 -10.99
N ASP A 67 -10.42 4.39 -10.46
CA ASP A 67 -10.73 5.42 -9.47
C ASP A 67 -9.98 5.19 -8.15
N HIS A 68 -9.87 3.94 -7.69
CA HIS A 68 -9.06 3.59 -6.52
C HIS A 68 -7.57 3.88 -6.74
N MET A 69 -7.06 3.69 -7.96
CA MET A 69 -5.67 4.02 -8.30
C MET A 69 -5.44 5.53 -8.35
N LEU A 70 -6.44 6.32 -8.76
CA LEU A 70 -6.40 7.78 -8.69
C LEU A 70 -6.36 8.23 -7.22
N ALA A 71 -7.23 7.68 -6.37
CA ALA A 71 -7.23 7.94 -4.93
C ALA A 71 -5.88 7.55 -4.29
N ALA A 72 -5.32 6.39 -4.65
CA ALA A 72 -4.03 5.91 -4.18
C ALA A 72 -2.84 6.76 -4.64
N SER A 73 -3.01 7.61 -5.67
CA SER A 73 -1.96 8.52 -6.11
C SER A 73 -1.75 9.70 -5.14
N PHE A 74 -2.71 9.94 -4.25
CA PHE A 74 -2.60 10.91 -3.17
C PHE A 74 -2.06 10.30 -1.86
N ALA A 75 -1.87 8.98 -1.81
CA ALA A 75 -1.24 8.34 -0.66
C ALA A 75 0.26 8.71 -0.59
N PRO A 76 0.81 8.94 0.62
CA PRO A 76 2.22 9.29 0.79
C PRO A 76 3.18 8.16 0.39
N ASP A 77 2.70 6.93 0.23
CA ASP A 77 3.46 5.75 -0.11
C ASP A 77 3.08 5.15 -1.47
N GLY A 78 4.08 4.87 -2.30
CA GLY A 78 3.88 4.27 -3.63
C GLY A 78 3.54 2.78 -3.62
N CYS A 79 3.51 2.13 -2.46
CA CYS A 79 3.27 0.68 -2.34
C CYS A 79 1.84 0.32 -2.76
N HIS A 80 0.86 1.01 -2.18
CA HIS A 80 -0.55 0.80 -2.51
C HIS A 80 -0.85 1.05 -4.00
N ARG A 81 -0.25 2.10 -4.57
CA ARG A 81 -0.33 2.39 -6.01
C ARG A 81 0.31 1.29 -6.87
N ARG A 82 1.47 0.73 -6.48
CA ARG A 82 2.11 -0.39 -7.19
C ARG A 82 1.24 -1.65 -7.16
N PHE A 83 0.61 -1.93 -6.02
CA PHE A 83 -0.33 -3.04 -5.87
C PHE A 83 -1.55 -2.89 -6.79
N LEU A 84 -2.25 -1.76 -6.71
CA LEU A 84 -3.42 -1.51 -7.56
C LEU A 84 -3.07 -1.52 -9.05
N LYS A 85 -1.87 -1.05 -9.42
CA LYS A 85 -1.37 -1.15 -10.80
C LYS A 85 -1.20 -2.59 -11.27
N ARG A 86 -0.72 -3.50 -10.41
CA ARG A 86 -0.60 -4.93 -10.75
C ARG A 86 -1.97 -5.60 -10.84
N VAL A 87 -2.88 -5.27 -9.93
CA VAL A 87 -4.26 -5.80 -9.95
C VAL A 87 -5.01 -5.33 -11.19
N SER A 88 -4.87 -4.05 -11.57
CA SER A 88 -5.51 -3.52 -12.79
C SER A 88 -4.95 -4.17 -14.05
N ALA A 89 -3.62 -4.36 -14.14
CA ALA A 89 -3.00 -5.09 -15.24
C ALA A 89 -3.51 -6.54 -15.36
N HIS A 90 -3.72 -7.21 -14.22
CA HIS A 90 -4.27 -8.56 -14.19
C HIS A 90 -5.73 -8.61 -14.66
N LEU A 91 -6.55 -7.64 -14.22
CA LEU A 91 -7.95 -7.52 -14.65
C LEU A 91 -8.06 -7.21 -16.16
N ILE A 92 -7.26 -6.27 -16.68
CA ILE A 92 -7.26 -5.90 -18.10
C ILE A 92 -6.80 -7.08 -18.97
N THR A 93 -5.77 -7.81 -18.54
CA THR A 93 -5.29 -9.01 -19.27
C THR A 93 -6.35 -10.11 -19.37
N GLN A 94 -7.28 -10.18 -18.42
CA GLN A 94 -8.38 -11.15 -18.45
C GLN A 94 -9.62 -10.65 -19.22
N LEU A 95 -9.75 -9.34 -19.41
CA LEU A 95 -10.86 -8.70 -20.12
C LEU A 95 -10.59 -8.52 -21.62
N VAL A 96 -9.33 -8.29 -21.99
CA VAL A 96 -8.92 -8.04 -23.38
C VAL A 96 -8.64 -9.38 -24.06
N SER A 97 -9.51 -9.74 -25.01
CA SER A 97 -9.26 -10.84 -25.95
C SER A 97 -7.97 -10.57 -26.75
N ASP A 98 -7.27 -11.61 -27.19
CA ASP A 98 -6.09 -11.45 -28.05
C ASP A 98 -6.44 -10.66 -29.34
N GLU A 99 -7.69 -10.76 -29.84
CA GLU A 99 -8.19 -9.96 -30.97
C GLU A 99 -8.29 -8.45 -30.66
N ASP A 100 -8.65 -8.07 -29.44
CA ASP A 100 -8.73 -6.66 -29.03
C ASP A 100 -7.33 -6.07 -28.81
N ARG A 101 -6.38 -6.91 -28.38
CA ARG A 101 -4.95 -6.57 -28.33
C ARG A 101 -4.39 -6.30 -29.71
N GLU A 102 -4.69 -7.16 -30.69
CA GLU A 102 -4.23 -6.99 -32.07
C GLU A 102 -4.78 -5.70 -32.70
N ARG A 103 -6.09 -5.40 -32.52
CA ARG A 103 -6.68 -4.14 -33.01
C ARG A 103 -6.08 -2.89 -32.39
N ALA A 104 -5.74 -2.94 -31.10
CA ALA A 104 -5.12 -1.81 -30.41
C ALA A 104 -3.69 -1.53 -30.91
N ILE A 105 -2.94 -2.58 -31.28
CA ILE A 105 -1.58 -2.47 -31.85
C ILE A 105 -1.66 -1.91 -33.27
N ASP A 106 -2.62 -2.37 -34.08
CA ASP A 106 -2.84 -1.87 -35.46
C ASP A 106 -3.21 -0.37 -35.48
N HIS A 107 -4.00 0.11 -34.51
CA HIS A 107 -4.35 1.53 -34.41
C HIS A 107 -3.24 2.42 -33.83
N GLN A 108 -2.16 1.85 -33.27
CA GLN A 108 -1.06 2.60 -32.66
C GLN A 108 0.11 2.86 -33.61
N ILE A 109 0.07 2.32 -34.84
CA ILE A 109 1.04 2.62 -35.91
C ILE A 109 0.38 3.51 -36.97
N PRO A 110 0.34 4.83 -36.79
CA PRO A 110 0.01 5.73 -37.89
C PRO A 110 1.23 5.78 -38.83
N PHE A 111 1.08 5.13 -39.99
CA PHE A 111 1.81 5.38 -41.24
C PHE A 111 3.36 5.35 -41.24
N ARG A 112 3.84 4.46 -42.10
CA ARG A 112 5.10 4.59 -42.85
C ARG A 112 5.17 5.92 -43.60
#